data_AF-X1K656-F1
#
_entry.id   AF-X1K656-F1
#
_cell.length_a   1.000
_cell.length_b   1.000
_cell.length_c   1.000
_cell.angle_alpha   90.00
_cell.angle_beta   90.00
_cell.angle_gamma   90.00
#
_symmetry.space_group_name_H-M   'P 1'
#
loop_
_entity.id
_entity.type
_entity.pdbx_description
1 polymer ?
#
loop_
_entity_poly.entity_id
_entity_poly.type
_entity_poly.pdbx_seq_one_letter_code
_entity_poly.pdbx_strand_id
1 'polypeptide(L)' 'MSLKLPDNIDSKFRFILIAAERAKQLQNGAPVRLDVKSRKPSYIAIKETEANLVEFELLKEPREEE' A
#
# COMPACT_ATOMS: atom_id res chain seq x y z
N MET A 1 -8.41 18.03 -1.63
CA MET A 1 -7.52 17.01 -1.04
C MET A 1 -7.01 16.13 -2.17
N SER A 2 -5.82 16.42 -2.71
CA SER A 2 -5.23 15.68 -3.82
C SER A 2 -4.41 14.51 -3.27
N LEU A 3 -4.80 13.28 -3.61
CA LEU A 3 -4.01 12.08 -3.31
C LEU A 3 -2.72 12.15 -4.14
N LYS A 4 -1.55 12.05 -3.49
CA LYS A 4 -0.26 11.95 -4.20
C LYS A 4 -0.01 10.48 -4.50
N LEU A 5 0.02 10.13 -5.78
CA LEU A 5 0.38 8.80 -6.23
C LEU A 5 1.90 8.75 -6.44
N PRO A 6 2.59 7.72 -5.92
CA PRO A 6 3.98 7.47 -6.30
C PRO A 6 4.06 6.99 -7.75
N ASP A 7 5.21 7.20 -8.40
CA ASP A 7 5.39 6.95 -9.84
C ASP A 7 5.14 5.49 -10.26
N ASN A 8 5.24 4.54 -9.32
CA ASN A 8 4.99 3.11 -9.55
C ASN A 8 3.51 2.72 -9.44
N ILE A 9 2.60 3.64 -9.07
CA ILE A 9 1.18 3.37 -8.94
C ILE A 9 0.39 4.33 -9.84
N ASP A 10 -0.13 3.77 -10.93
CA ASP A 10 -0.90 4.48 -11.97
C ASP A 10 -2.37 4.75 -11.58
N SER A 11 -2.90 4.06 -10.57
CA SER A 11 -4.32 4.11 -10.20
C SER A 11 -4.55 4.40 -8.72
N LYS A 12 -5.47 5.35 -8.45
CA LYS A 12 -5.94 5.64 -7.09
C LYS A 12 -6.55 4.42 -6.40
N PHE A 13 -7.24 3.57 -7.14
CA PHE A 13 -7.82 2.35 -6.58
C PHE A 13 -6.73 1.36 -6.17
N ARG A 14 -5.71 1.17 -7.01
CA ARG A 14 -4.56 0.32 -6.70
C ARG A 14 -3.81 0.83 -5.47
N PHE A 15 -3.59 2.13 -5.38
CA PHE A 15 -2.99 2.75 -4.19
C PHE A 15 -3.76 2.39 -2.91
N ILE A 16 -5.09 2.50 -2.93
CA ILE A 16 -5.92 2.19 -1.76
C ILE A 16 -5.86 0.70 -1.42
N LEU A 17 -5.86 -0.21 -2.40
CA LEU A 17 -5.74 -1.65 -2.17
C LEU A 17 -4.39 -1.99 -1.52
N ILE A 18 -3.29 -1.48 -2.08
CA ILE A 18 -1.94 -1.70 -1.54
C ILE A 18 -1.83 -1.16 -0.11
N ALA A 19 -2.31 0.06 0.14
CA ALA A 19 -2.30 0.66 1.47
C ALA A 19 -3.20 -0.11 2.46
N ALA A 20 -4.35 -0.64 2.03
CA ALA A 20 -5.23 -1.44 2.87
C ALA A 20 -4.59 -2.77 3.27
N GLU A 21 -3.96 -3.47 2.32
CA GLU A 21 -3.24 -4.71 2.59
C GLU A 21 -2.04 -4.47 3.50
N ARG A 22 -1.30 -3.38 3.27
CA ARG A 22 -0.21 -2.99 4.15
C ARG A 22 -0.70 -2.64 5.56
N ALA A 23 -1.82 -1.96 5.69
CA ALA A 23 -2.43 -1.66 7.00
C ALA A 23 -2.79 -2.95 7.77
N LYS A 24 -3.25 -4.00 7.07
CA LYS A 24 -3.52 -5.32 7.66
C LYS A 24 -2.23 -5.97 8.18
N GLN A 25 -1.13 -5.89 7.42
CA GLN A 25 0.17 -6.38 7.88
C GLN A 25 0.62 -5.68 9.17
N LEU A 26 0.49 -4.35 9.23
CA LEU A 26 0.83 -3.56 10.42
C LEU A 26 -0.06 -3.92 11.62
N GLN A 27 -1.35 -4.18 11.40
CA GLN A 27 -2.25 -4.67 12.45
C GLN A 27 -1.84 -6.05 12.97
N ASN A 28 -1.26 -6.89 12.11
CA ASN A 28 -0.72 -8.21 12.48
C ASN A 28 0.67 -8.14 13.13
N GLY A 29 1.21 -6.95 13.40
CA GLY A 29 2.50 -6.76 14.06
C GLY A 29 3.71 -6.70 13.12
N ALA A 30 3.49 -6.51 11.81
CA ALA A 30 4.61 -6.26 10.90
C ALA A 30 5.36 -4.97 11.29
N PRO A 31 6.68 -4.92 11.09
CA PRO A 31 7.48 -3.76 11.44
C PRO A 31 7.08 -2.55 10.59
N VAL A 32 7.03 -1.39 11.25
CA VAL A 32 6.86 -0.08 10.62
C VAL A 32 8.19 0.31 9.96
N ARG A 33 8.14 0.72 8.70
CA ARG A 33 9.28 1.14 7.88
C ARG A 33 9.48 2.66 7.89
N LEU A 34 8.45 3.42 8.27
CA LEU A 34 8.48 4.88 8.32
C LEU A 34 7.98 5.39 9.68
N ASP A 35 8.83 6.13 10.39
CA ASP A 35 8.42 6.76 11.64
C ASP A 35 7.55 7.99 11.35
N VAL A 36 6.29 7.91 11.78
CA VAL A 36 5.30 8.97 11.61
C VAL A 36 4.63 9.26 12.95
N LYS A 37 4.22 10.52 13.15
CA LYS A 37 3.60 10.97 14.41
C LYS A 37 2.35 10.18 14.83
N SER A 38 1.65 9.56 13.88
CA SER A 38 0.39 8.85 14.11
C SER A 38 0.62 7.35 14.27
N ARG A 39 0.01 6.74 15.28
CA ARG A 39 0.05 5.29 15.50
C ARG A 39 -1.02 4.49 14.77
N LYS A 40 -1.88 5.17 13.97
CA LYS A 40 -2.96 4.50 13.24
C LYS A 40 -2.37 3.66 12.09
N PRO A 41 -2.59 2.33 12.04
CA PRO A 41 -2.00 1.47 11.01
C PRO A 41 -2.31 1.91 9.58
N SER A 42 -3.54 2.35 9.33
CA SER A 42 -3.96 2.87 8.03
C SER A 42 -3.28 4.19 7.65
N TYR A 43 -2.95 5.05 8.62
CA TYR A 43 -2.18 6.26 8.34
C TYR A 43 -0.72 5.94 8.01
N ILE A 44 -0.11 5.04 8.77
CA ILE A 44 1.26 4.57 8.54
C ILE A 44 1.36 3.91 7.16
N ALA A 45 0.44 3.00 6.84
CA ALA A 45 0.42 2.33 5.54
C ALA A 45 0.30 3.30 4.36
N ILE A 46 -0.58 4.30 4.44
CA ILE A 46 -0.68 5.34 3.40
C ILE A 46 0.67 6.06 3.23
N LYS A 47 1.34 6.41 4.33
CA LYS A 47 2.62 7.12 4.28
C LYS A 47 3.76 6.26 3.75
N GLU A 48 3.79 4.99 4.11
CA GLU A 48 4.74 4.03 3.55
C GLU A 48 4.51 3.81 2.05
N THR A 49 3.25 3.72 1.61
CA THR A 49 2.91 3.61 0.18
C THR A 49 3.27 4.89 -0.58
N GLU A 50 2.97 6.09 -0.03
CA GLU A 50 3.39 7.38 -0.62
C GLU A 50 4.92 7.50 -0.72
N ALA A 51 5.66 6.95 0.24
CA ALA A 51 7.12 6.94 0.25
C ALA A 51 7.75 5.81 -0.60
N ASN A 52 6.93 5.02 -1.30
CA ASN A 52 7.37 3.92 -2.14
C ASN A 52 8.16 2.83 -1.37
N LEU A 53 7.78 2.59 -0.10
CA LEU A 53 8.40 1.60 0.81
C LEU A 53 7.60 0.29 0.90
N VAL A 54 6.54 0.16 0.10
CA VAL A 54 5.66 -1.01 0.06
C VAL A 54 5.83 -1.69 -1.29
N GLU A 55 6.52 -2.82 -1.28
CA GLU A 55 6.62 -3.70 -2.44
C GLU A 55 5.30 -4.45 -2.64
N PHE A 56 4.85 -4.53 -3.89
CA PHE A 56 3.67 -5.27 -4.28
C PHE A 56 3.91 -5.95 -5.62
N GLU A 57 3.32 -7.13 -5.81
CA GLU A 57 3.30 -7.82 -7.08
C GLU A 57 1.85 -7.97 -7.53
N LEU A 58 1.58 -7.63 -8.78
CA LEU A 58 0.28 -7.89 -9.39
C LEU A 58 0.28 -9.32 -9.91
N LEU A 59 -0.56 -10.16 -9.32
CA LEU A 59 -0.89 -11.46 -9.89
C LEU A 59 -1.51 -11.20 -11.27
N LYS A 60 -0.83 -11.64 -12.34
CA LYS A 60 -1.43 -11.69 -13.66
C LYS A 60 -2.58 -12.69 -13.60
N GLU A 61 -3.74 -12.32 -14.14
CA GLU A 61 -4.89 -13.22 -14.21
C GLU A 61 -4.44 -14.56 -14.81
N PRO A 62 -4.86 -15.70 -14.24
CA PRO A 62 -4.71 -16.97 -14.93
C PRO A 62 -5.42 -16.80 -16.26
N ARG A 63 -4.67 -16.89 -17.34
CA ARG A 63 -5.23 -16.90 -18.69
C ARG A 63 -6.22 -18.07 -18.68
N GLU A 64 -7.51 -17.79 -18.85
CA GLU A 64 -8.48 -18.85 -19.05
C GLU A 64 -8.00 -19.63 -20.28
N GLU A 65 -7.53 -20.85 -20.06
CA GLU A 65 -7.19 -21.78 -21.14
C GLU A 65 -8.53 -22.18 -21.76
N GLU A 66 -8.82 -21.66 -22.97
CA GLU A 66 -10.00 -22.02 -23.78
C GLU A 66 -10.05 -23.50 -24.13
#